data_AF-A0A8T0ZM06-F1
#
_entry.id   AF-A0A8T0ZM06-F1
#
_cell.length_a   1.000
_cell.length_b   1.000
_cell.length_c   1.000
_cell.angle_alpha   90.00
_cell.angle_beta   90.00
_cell.angle_gamma   90.00
#
_symmetry.space_group_name_H-M   'P 1'
#
loop_
_entity.id
_entity.type
_entity.pdbx_description
1 polymer ?
#
loop_
_entity_poly.entity_id
_entity_poly.type
_entity_poly.pdbx_seq_one_letter_code
_entity_poly.pdbx_strand_id
1 'polypeptide(L)'
;MDKRVRSESDAAQPDAIKRIRSGGDGPRDEAILEATKTGQSEWALEILGDFECDSSEAFYQAAIRGDTVITQMLIDKFLDDVDGQVLKKTAQAMQRAAVAAAETGRLQIVQLLFPEIFVHRRAYTPRFMAARDILDAAAASGSLEIVKFMVEHAEEKRYVDRLRWNLQRAYIAAMKRGDKDLSERIYDIYPRQFNGKNLFAGLAASGYLEAVKYLFNSGHDDEEAVGKAFKSAGGCKTGVAILEFLLGTGRVTQNAIDKAFQKACARQENMDVVTQLYNTKQVSQQGINRAFATVNSVAAMRLMYDNEKISDGSLIGAFKKSTNRGGGDTIVILKFLSKEKCIPPELISHTFVAAVKNEQMELIDTLRCNTRVTDQALSDAIEIAATRGDAVLLKLLYDHQRVSHDVLLKAFREAARHGHFETAKVIVSFLSVRQHVPQEYTHKAFVVAARLGTMPLMETMCENRTAGWPLEVLKAALDVAAGNSKIVNLICKIVSDQVFSKHLTN
;
A
#
# COMPACT_ATOMS: atom_id res chain seq x y z
N MET A 1 -49.15 -20.37 15.64
CA MET A 1 -49.06 -19.01 15.06
C MET A 1 -49.20 -18.99 13.53
N ASP A 2 -49.13 -20.13 12.82
CA ASP A 2 -49.20 -20.21 11.35
C ASP A 2 -50.53 -19.86 10.66
N LYS A 3 -51.68 -19.97 11.33
CA LYS A 3 -52.98 -19.81 10.64
C LYS A 3 -53.42 -18.35 10.43
N ARG A 4 -52.90 -17.41 11.23
CA ARG A 4 -53.28 -15.97 11.12
C ARG A 4 -52.48 -15.22 10.04
N VAL A 5 -51.24 -15.63 9.80
CA VAL A 5 -50.39 -15.01 8.76
C VAL A 5 -50.90 -15.37 7.35
N ARG A 6 -51.38 -16.60 7.15
CA ARG A 6 -51.98 -17.02 5.87
C ARG A 6 -53.27 -16.26 5.51
N SER A 7 -54.12 -15.96 6.49
CA SER A 7 -55.41 -15.31 6.21
C SER A 7 -55.31 -13.83 5.82
N GLU A 8 -54.29 -13.11 6.29
CA GLU A 8 -54.04 -11.73 5.87
C GLU A 8 -53.29 -11.66 4.53
N SER A 9 -52.45 -12.66 4.21
CA SER A 9 -51.75 -12.72 2.92
C SER A 9 -52.65 -13.11 1.75
N ASP A 10 -53.59 -14.02 1.94
CA ASP A 10 -54.52 -14.48 0.89
C ASP A 10 -55.50 -13.37 0.46
N ALA A 11 -55.75 -12.39 1.34
CA ALA A 11 -56.55 -11.20 1.01
C ALA A 11 -55.76 -10.13 0.25
N ALA A 12 -54.43 -10.11 0.38
CA ALA A 12 -53.56 -9.14 -0.29
C ALA A 12 -53.25 -9.51 -1.75
N GLN A 13 -53.24 -10.81 -2.07
CA GLN A 13 -52.90 -11.35 -3.40
C GLN A 13 -53.81 -10.82 -4.54
N PRO A 14 -55.17 -10.82 -4.42
CA PRO A 14 -56.05 -10.37 -5.50
C PRO A 14 -56.01 -8.86 -5.75
N ASP A 15 -55.83 -8.08 -4.67
CA ASP A 15 -55.75 -6.61 -4.72
C ASP A 15 -54.39 -6.15 -5.27
N ALA A 16 -53.31 -6.86 -4.95
CA ALA A 16 -51.99 -6.64 -5.53
C ALA A 16 -51.98 -6.91 -7.05
N ILE A 17 -52.58 -8.01 -7.52
CA ILE A 17 -52.69 -8.32 -8.95
C ILE A 17 -53.49 -7.25 -9.71
N LYS A 18 -54.57 -6.72 -9.13
CA LYS A 18 -55.32 -5.59 -9.71
C LYS A 18 -54.50 -4.29 -9.79
N ARG A 19 -53.65 -4.02 -8.80
CA ARG A 19 -52.72 -2.87 -8.81
C ARG A 19 -51.60 -3.03 -9.82
N ILE A 20 -51.06 -4.24 -9.99
CA ILE A 20 -50.04 -4.57 -10.99
C ILE A 20 -50.55 -4.33 -12.41
N ARG A 21 -51.81 -4.71 -12.70
CA ARG A 21 -52.45 -4.51 -14.01
C ARG A 21 -52.73 -3.04 -14.35
N SER A 22 -52.69 -2.13 -13.37
CA SER A 22 -53.00 -0.70 -13.56
C SER A 22 -51.81 0.26 -13.40
N GLY A 23 -50.61 -0.23 -13.06
CA GLY A 23 -49.39 0.57 -12.84
C GLY A 23 -48.16 0.11 -13.63
N GLY A 24 -47.12 0.96 -13.67
CA GLY A 24 -45.80 0.69 -14.29
C GLY A 24 -44.95 -0.33 -13.50
N ASP A 25 -43.64 -0.40 -13.76
CA ASP A 25 -42.77 -1.51 -13.28
C ASP A 25 -42.62 -1.58 -11.74
N GLY A 26 -42.63 -0.46 -11.01
CA GLY A 26 -42.41 -0.41 -9.55
C GLY A 26 -43.34 -1.29 -8.70
N PRO A 27 -44.68 -1.21 -8.87
CA PRO A 27 -45.64 -2.10 -8.20
C PRO A 27 -45.43 -3.61 -8.44
N ARG A 28 -44.73 -3.98 -9.53
CA ARG A 28 -44.52 -5.39 -9.94
C ARG A 28 -43.33 -5.99 -9.20
N ASP A 29 -42.24 -5.23 -9.12
CA ASP A 29 -41.04 -5.61 -8.38
C ASP A 29 -41.33 -5.79 -6.88
N GLU A 30 -42.19 -4.95 -6.31
CA GLU A 30 -42.63 -5.10 -4.90
C GLU A 30 -43.47 -6.36 -4.68
N ALA A 31 -44.34 -6.71 -5.63
CA ALA A 31 -45.21 -7.88 -5.51
C ALA A 31 -44.44 -9.20 -5.61
N ILE A 32 -43.51 -9.32 -6.56
CA ILE A 32 -42.65 -10.52 -6.65
C ILE A 32 -41.74 -10.64 -5.43
N LEU A 33 -41.28 -9.51 -4.88
CA LEU A 33 -40.51 -9.47 -3.65
C LEU A 33 -41.32 -9.96 -2.45
N GLU A 34 -42.58 -9.56 -2.34
CA GLU A 34 -43.44 -10.02 -1.25
C GLU A 34 -43.82 -11.50 -1.40
N ALA A 35 -44.06 -11.97 -2.62
CA ALA A 35 -44.29 -13.38 -2.92
C ALA A 35 -43.09 -14.26 -2.52
N THR A 36 -41.87 -13.81 -2.83
CA THR A 36 -40.64 -14.50 -2.41
C THR A 36 -40.41 -14.42 -0.90
N LYS A 37 -40.65 -13.27 -0.26
CA LYS A 37 -40.55 -13.12 1.20
C LYS A 37 -41.52 -14.02 1.95
N THR A 38 -42.70 -14.28 1.40
CA THR A 38 -43.74 -15.12 2.02
C THR A 38 -43.63 -16.60 1.61
N GLY A 39 -42.98 -16.90 0.49
CA GLY A 39 -42.82 -18.26 -0.05
C GLY A 39 -44.05 -18.76 -0.81
N GLN A 40 -44.82 -17.85 -1.41
CA GLN A 40 -46.01 -18.18 -2.17
C GLN A 40 -45.64 -18.47 -3.64
N SER A 41 -45.28 -19.72 -3.93
CA SER A 41 -44.78 -20.11 -5.26
C SER A 41 -45.82 -19.97 -6.38
N GLU A 42 -47.11 -20.22 -6.10
CA GLU A 42 -48.19 -20.03 -7.07
C GLU A 42 -48.41 -18.55 -7.40
N TRP A 43 -48.36 -17.68 -6.39
CA TRP A 43 -48.44 -16.23 -6.59
C TRP A 43 -47.23 -15.71 -7.37
N ALA A 44 -46.04 -16.20 -7.04
CA ALA A 44 -44.81 -15.88 -7.77
C ALA A 44 -44.90 -16.32 -9.24
N LEU A 45 -45.44 -17.51 -9.54
CA LEU A 45 -45.66 -17.98 -10.91
C LEU A 45 -46.59 -17.05 -11.69
N GLU A 46 -47.71 -16.67 -11.11
CA GLU A 46 -48.69 -15.80 -11.77
C GLU A 46 -48.06 -14.44 -12.12
N ILE A 47 -47.30 -13.85 -11.20
CA ILE A 47 -46.57 -12.59 -11.46
C ILE A 47 -45.48 -12.79 -12.52
N LEU A 48 -44.72 -13.88 -12.45
CA LEU A 48 -43.60 -14.12 -13.35
C LEU A 48 -44.04 -14.46 -14.77
N GLY A 49 -45.19 -15.13 -14.96
CA GLY A 49 -45.73 -15.50 -16.27
C GLY A 49 -46.39 -14.34 -17.02
N ASP A 50 -46.99 -13.39 -16.30
CA ASP A 50 -47.77 -12.30 -16.91
C ASP A 50 -46.98 -10.99 -17.09
N PHE A 51 -45.83 -10.81 -16.42
CA PHE A 51 -45.14 -9.51 -16.34
C PHE A 51 -43.61 -9.58 -16.40
N GLU A 52 -42.96 -8.59 -17.05
CA GLU A 52 -41.52 -8.33 -16.90
C GLU A 52 -41.26 -7.60 -15.55
N CYS A 53 -40.26 -8.06 -14.78
CA CYS A 53 -39.91 -7.54 -13.46
C CYS A 53 -38.41 -7.68 -13.18
N ASP A 54 -37.82 -6.76 -12.39
CA ASP A 54 -36.45 -6.91 -11.88
C ASP A 54 -36.42 -7.98 -10.78
N SER A 55 -36.07 -9.20 -11.17
CA SER A 55 -36.00 -10.35 -10.27
C SER A 55 -34.79 -10.35 -9.34
N SER A 56 -33.95 -9.29 -9.35
CA SER A 56 -32.67 -9.31 -8.64
C SER A 56 -32.80 -9.52 -7.13
N GLU A 57 -33.73 -8.82 -6.49
CA GLU A 57 -33.98 -8.95 -5.05
C GLU A 57 -34.83 -10.20 -4.74
N ALA A 58 -35.69 -10.63 -5.66
CA ALA A 58 -36.44 -11.88 -5.55
C ALA A 58 -35.49 -13.10 -5.49
N PHE A 59 -34.46 -13.14 -6.34
CA PHE A 59 -33.40 -14.16 -6.29
C PHE A 59 -32.72 -14.21 -4.91
N TYR A 60 -32.40 -13.05 -4.35
CA TYR A 60 -31.74 -12.95 -3.04
C TYR A 60 -32.63 -13.49 -1.91
N GLN A 61 -33.92 -13.10 -1.88
CA GLN A 61 -34.85 -13.55 -0.84
C GLN A 61 -35.17 -15.04 -0.95
N ALA A 62 -35.40 -15.55 -2.16
CA ALA A 62 -35.61 -16.99 -2.40
C ALA A 62 -34.39 -17.81 -1.92
N ALA A 63 -33.18 -17.32 -2.20
CA ALA A 63 -31.95 -17.98 -1.82
C ALA A 63 -31.72 -18.04 -0.31
N ILE A 64 -31.97 -16.96 0.44
CA ILE A 64 -31.86 -16.95 1.92
C ILE A 64 -32.87 -17.90 2.56
N ARG A 65 -34.10 -17.92 2.04
CA ARG A 65 -35.16 -18.83 2.51
C ARG A 65 -34.85 -20.29 2.19
N GLY A 66 -34.07 -20.56 1.14
CA GLY A 66 -33.86 -21.91 0.63
C GLY A 66 -35.02 -22.40 -0.22
N ASP A 67 -35.79 -21.49 -0.84
CA ASP A 67 -36.96 -21.85 -1.66
C ASP A 67 -36.51 -22.29 -3.05
N THR A 68 -36.37 -23.59 -3.24
CA THR A 68 -35.91 -24.19 -4.51
C THR A 68 -36.92 -24.02 -5.62
N VAL A 69 -38.22 -23.99 -5.31
CA VAL A 69 -39.30 -23.87 -6.29
C VAL A 69 -39.28 -22.48 -6.91
N ILE A 70 -39.31 -21.43 -6.08
CA ILE A 70 -39.27 -20.06 -6.58
C ILE A 70 -37.92 -19.78 -7.24
N THR A 71 -36.82 -20.31 -6.70
CA THR A 71 -35.50 -20.14 -7.33
C THR A 71 -35.46 -20.78 -8.73
N GLN A 72 -36.01 -21.98 -8.91
CA GLN A 72 -36.09 -22.62 -10.22
C GLN A 72 -36.96 -21.82 -11.20
N MET A 73 -38.11 -21.31 -10.74
CA MET A 73 -38.97 -20.45 -11.57
C MET A 73 -38.25 -19.19 -12.05
N LEU A 74 -37.47 -18.57 -11.17
CA LEU A 74 -36.67 -17.40 -11.51
C LEU A 74 -35.53 -17.74 -12.47
N ILE A 75 -34.93 -18.93 -12.36
CA ILE A 75 -33.93 -19.45 -13.31
C ILE A 75 -34.56 -19.69 -14.67
N ASP A 76 -35.69 -20.41 -14.75
CA ASP A 76 -36.35 -20.75 -16.01
C ASP A 76 -36.73 -19.49 -16.77
N LYS A 77 -37.30 -18.49 -16.08
CA LYS A 77 -37.59 -17.18 -16.67
C LYS A 77 -36.34 -16.47 -17.19
N PHE A 78 -35.21 -16.60 -16.49
CA PHE A 78 -33.93 -16.03 -16.93
C PHE A 78 -33.39 -16.71 -18.20
N LEU A 79 -33.56 -18.04 -18.32
CA LEU A 79 -33.11 -18.80 -19.49
C LEU A 79 -33.91 -18.45 -20.75
N ASP A 80 -35.14 -17.97 -20.58
CA ASP A 80 -36.01 -17.56 -21.69
C ASP A 80 -35.69 -16.13 -22.22
N ASP A 81 -34.90 -15.32 -21.51
CA ASP A 81 -34.62 -13.92 -21.87
C ASP A 81 -33.38 -13.77 -22.79
N VAL A 82 -33.57 -13.11 -23.94
CA VAL A 82 -32.56 -12.98 -25.01
C VAL A 82 -31.81 -11.63 -24.96
N ASP A 83 -32.20 -10.69 -24.08
CA ASP A 83 -31.56 -9.37 -23.99
C ASP A 83 -30.21 -9.42 -23.23
N GLY A 84 -29.13 -9.10 -23.94
CA GLY A 84 -27.75 -9.11 -23.41
C GLY A 84 -27.49 -8.19 -22.20
N GLN A 85 -28.24 -7.10 -22.03
CA GLN A 85 -28.08 -6.18 -20.91
C GLN A 85 -28.82 -6.66 -19.66
N VAL A 86 -30.01 -7.25 -19.83
CA VAL A 86 -30.78 -7.90 -18.76
C VAL A 86 -30.03 -9.14 -18.26
N LEU A 87 -29.48 -9.94 -19.18
CA LEU A 87 -28.62 -11.09 -18.89
C LEU A 87 -27.47 -10.75 -17.92
N LYS A 88 -26.84 -9.57 -18.06
CA LYS A 88 -25.74 -9.15 -17.19
C LYS A 88 -26.20 -8.83 -15.76
N LYS A 89 -27.28 -8.08 -15.61
CA LYS A 89 -27.84 -7.71 -14.29
C LYS A 89 -28.33 -8.95 -13.56
N THR A 90 -29.06 -9.82 -14.25
CA THR A 90 -29.61 -11.04 -13.65
C THR A 90 -28.51 -12.05 -13.29
N ALA A 91 -27.43 -12.14 -14.08
CA ALA A 91 -26.27 -12.95 -13.70
C ALA A 91 -25.53 -12.42 -12.45
N GLN A 92 -25.54 -11.11 -12.21
CA GLN A 92 -25.02 -10.54 -10.95
C GLN A 92 -25.95 -10.86 -9.77
N ALA A 93 -27.26 -10.78 -9.99
CA ALA A 93 -28.26 -11.15 -9.00
C ALA A 93 -28.16 -12.63 -8.61
N MET A 94 -28.04 -13.54 -9.58
CA MET A 94 -27.83 -14.97 -9.31
C MET A 94 -26.55 -15.22 -8.52
N GLN A 95 -25.44 -14.53 -8.84
CA GLN A 95 -24.21 -14.64 -8.05
C GLN A 95 -24.44 -14.14 -6.62
N ARG A 96 -25.09 -12.98 -6.43
CA ARG A 96 -25.42 -12.44 -5.10
C ARG A 96 -26.30 -13.40 -4.31
N ALA A 97 -27.30 -14.01 -4.96
CA ALA A 97 -28.17 -15.00 -4.37
C ALA A 97 -27.43 -16.30 -4.02
N ALA A 98 -26.56 -16.80 -4.89
CA ALA A 98 -25.74 -17.97 -4.60
C ALA A 98 -24.77 -17.73 -3.43
N VAL A 99 -24.20 -16.53 -3.32
CA VAL A 99 -23.39 -16.12 -2.17
C VAL A 99 -24.25 -16.10 -0.88
N ALA A 100 -25.45 -15.50 -0.92
CA ALA A 100 -26.36 -15.49 0.24
C ALA A 100 -26.81 -16.89 0.66
N ALA A 101 -27.08 -17.77 -0.31
CA ALA A 101 -27.35 -19.19 -0.07
C ALA A 101 -26.16 -19.88 0.58
N ALA A 102 -24.93 -19.56 0.17
CA ALA A 102 -23.71 -20.08 0.76
C ALA A 102 -23.51 -19.63 2.21
N GLU A 103 -23.76 -18.36 2.51
CA GLU A 103 -23.71 -17.82 3.87
C GLU A 103 -24.75 -18.48 4.79
N THR A 104 -25.92 -18.81 4.26
CA THR A 104 -27.05 -19.40 5.01
C THR A 104 -27.07 -20.94 4.98
N GLY A 105 -26.11 -21.58 4.32
CA GLY A 105 -26.01 -23.05 4.26
C GLY A 105 -27.04 -23.75 3.37
N ARG A 106 -27.61 -23.06 2.38
CA ARG A 106 -28.61 -23.62 1.44
C ARG A 106 -27.94 -24.32 0.26
N LEU A 107 -27.42 -25.52 0.48
CA LEU A 107 -26.71 -26.30 -0.54
C LEU A 107 -27.53 -26.47 -1.83
N GLN A 108 -28.82 -26.81 -1.72
CA GLN A 108 -29.69 -27.04 -2.89
C GLN A 108 -29.80 -25.79 -3.77
N ILE A 109 -29.90 -24.60 -3.17
CA ILE A 109 -29.91 -23.35 -3.93
C ILE A 109 -28.58 -23.10 -4.64
N VAL A 110 -27.45 -23.37 -3.98
CA VAL A 110 -26.13 -23.26 -4.63
C VAL A 110 -26.00 -24.25 -5.79
N GLN A 111 -26.50 -25.47 -5.63
CA GLN A 111 -26.53 -26.48 -6.69
C GLN A 111 -27.41 -26.09 -7.88
N LEU A 112 -28.50 -25.34 -7.65
CA LEU A 112 -29.35 -24.80 -8.72
C LEU A 112 -28.69 -23.61 -9.42
N LEU A 113 -28.21 -22.62 -8.67
CA LEU A 113 -27.72 -21.36 -9.25
C LEU A 113 -26.33 -21.48 -9.87
N PHE A 114 -25.43 -22.26 -9.29
CA PHE A 114 -24.02 -22.28 -9.70
C PHE A 114 -23.79 -22.83 -11.14
N PRO A 115 -24.44 -23.93 -11.58
CA PRO A 115 -24.34 -24.40 -12.96
C PRO A 115 -24.88 -23.40 -13.99
N GLU A 116 -25.93 -22.65 -13.65
CA GLU A 116 -26.51 -21.69 -14.59
C GLU A 116 -25.63 -20.45 -14.76
N ILE A 117 -25.04 -19.98 -13.66
CA ILE A 117 -23.96 -18.98 -13.69
C ILE A 117 -22.78 -19.49 -14.54
N PHE A 118 -22.52 -20.80 -14.54
CA PHE A 118 -21.44 -21.45 -15.29
C PHE A 118 -21.69 -21.51 -16.80
N VAL A 119 -22.93 -21.74 -17.26
CA VAL A 119 -23.26 -21.91 -18.69
C VAL A 119 -23.41 -20.57 -19.42
N HIS A 120 -24.03 -19.56 -18.79
CA HIS A 120 -24.47 -18.35 -19.50
C HIS A 120 -23.44 -17.18 -19.49
N ARG A 121 -22.39 -17.27 -18.66
CA ARG A 121 -21.31 -16.26 -18.61
C ARG A 121 -20.15 -16.56 -19.58
N ARG A 122 -20.41 -16.53 -20.89
CA ARG A 122 -19.33 -16.57 -21.90
C ARG A 122 -18.50 -15.28 -22.00
N ALA A 123 -18.92 -14.15 -21.41
CA ALA A 123 -18.35 -12.85 -21.81
C ALA A 123 -17.76 -11.89 -20.76
N TYR A 124 -18.07 -11.91 -19.45
CA TYR A 124 -17.68 -10.73 -18.62
C TYR A 124 -17.14 -10.94 -17.19
N THR A 125 -17.21 -12.11 -16.58
CA THR A 125 -16.52 -12.38 -15.31
C THR A 125 -15.78 -13.70 -15.41
N PRO A 126 -14.50 -13.77 -15.04
CA PRO A 126 -13.79 -15.04 -14.98
C PRO A 126 -14.57 -16.03 -14.10
N ARG A 127 -14.90 -17.21 -14.64
CA ARG A 127 -15.52 -18.39 -14.00
C ARG A 127 -15.16 -18.61 -12.52
N PHE A 128 -13.93 -18.24 -12.15
CA PHE A 128 -13.32 -18.38 -10.85
C PHE A 128 -13.82 -17.37 -9.80
N MET A 129 -14.35 -16.21 -10.21
CA MET A 129 -14.81 -15.17 -9.29
C MET A 129 -16.06 -15.59 -8.53
N ALA A 130 -17.10 -16.06 -9.24
CA ALA A 130 -18.33 -16.52 -8.60
C ALA A 130 -18.07 -17.71 -7.67
N ALA A 131 -17.27 -18.69 -8.14
CA ALA A 131 -16.88 -19.83 -7.32
C ALA A 131 -16.10 -19.41 -6.06
N ARG A 132 -15.17 -18.44 -6.19
CA ARG A 132 -14.43 -17.89 -5.05
C ARG A 132 -15.37 -17.22 -4.05
N ASP A 133 -16.28 -16.36 -4.50
CA ASP A 133 -17.14 -15.60 -3.59
C ASP A 133 -18.10 -16.53 -2.82
N ILE A 134 -18.64 -17.56 -3.48
CA ILE A 134 -19.44 -18.63 -2.85
C ILE A 134 -18.62 -19.40 -1.81
N LEU A 135 -17.38 -19.79 -2.16
CA LEU A 135 -16.47 -20.51 -1.26
C LEU A 135 -16.05 -19.66 -0.06
N ASP A 136 -15.77 -18.37 -0.26
CA ASP A 136 -15.43 -17.43 0.82
C ASP A 136 -16.60 -17.26 1.80
N ALA A 137 -17.83 -17.12 1.28
CA ALA A 137 -19.05 -17.07 2.08
C ALA A 137 -19.29 -18.37 2.86
N ALA A 138 -19.25 -19.52 2.19
CA ALA A 138 -19.45 -20.83 2.83
C ALA A 138 -18.38 -21.12 3.90
N ALA A 139 -17.12 -20.77 3.64
CA ALA A 139 -16.04 -20.88 4.62
C ALA A 139 -16.24 -19.93 5.80
N ALA A 140 -16.79 -18.75 5.55
CA ALA A 140 -17.03 -17.75 6.56
C ALA A 140 -18.16 -18.14 7.53
N SER A 141 -19.25 -18.71 7.00
CA SER A 141 -20.41 -19.22 7.75
C SER A 141 -20.17 -20.63 8.32
N GLY A 142 -19.17 -21.35 7.82
CA GLY A 142 -18.89 -22.72 8.19
C GLY A 142 -19.82 -23.75 7.55
N SER A 143 -20.42 -23.43 6.41
CA SER A 143 -21.27 -24.33 5.60
C SER A 143 -20.42 -25.35 4.83
N LEU A 144 -19.90 -26.35 5.55
CA LEU A 144 -18.92 -27.32 5.02
C LEU A 144 -19.46 -28.15 3.83
N GLU A 145 -20.75 -28.41 3.81
CA GLU A 145 -21.41 -29.17 2.73
C GLU A 145 -21.30 -28.43 1.40
N ILE A 146 -21.39 -27.10 1.43
CA ILE A 146 -21.22 -26.23 0.26
C ILE A 146 -19.74 -26.15 -0.12
N VAL A 147 -18.84 -26.06 0.86
CA VAL A 147 -17.40 -26.09 0.61
C VAL A 147 -17.00 -27.39 -0.10
N LYS A 148 -17.46 -28.55 0.37
CA LYS A 148 -17.21 -29.86 -0.25
C LYS A 148 -17.70 -29.89 -1.69
N PHE A 149 -18.97 -29.57 -1.91
CA PHE A 149 -19.58 -29.53 -3.24
C PHE A 149 -18.78 -28.64 -4.21
N MET A 150 -18.43 -27.43 -3.77
CA MET A 150 -17.72 -26.46 -4.61
C MET A 150 -16.27 -26.89 -4.91
N VAL A 151 -15.58 -27.50 -3.94
CA VAL A 151 -14.21 -28.03 -4.13
C VAL A 151 -14.23 -29.25 -5.07
N GLU A 152 -15.19 -30.15 -4.92
CA GLU A 152 -15.39 -31.32 -5.81
C GLU A 152 -15.63 -30.87 -7.23
N HIS A 153 -16.60 -29.97 -7.41
CA HIS A 153 -16.87 -29.39 -8.72
C HIS A 153 -15.63 -28.70 -9.30
N ALA A 154 -14.83 -28.01 -8.48
CA ALA A 154 -13.62 -27.33 -8.91
C ALA A 154 -12.51 -28.28 -9.39
N GLU A 155 -12.35 -29.41 -8.71
CA GLU A 155 -11.42 -30.47 -9.09
C GLU A 155 -11.88 -31.20 -10.35
N GLU A 156 -13.15 -31.63 -10.42
CA GLU A 156 -13.73 -32.31 -11.58
C GLU A 156 -13.56 -31.50 -12.86
N LYS A 157 -13.84 -30.19 -12.79
CA LYS A 157 -13.72 -29.30 -13.94
C LYS A 157 -12.33 -28.66 -14.08
N ARG A 158 -11.32 -29.16 -13.33
CA ARG A 158 -9.88 -28.85 -13.41
C ARG A 158 -9.52 -27.36 -13.29
N TYR A 159 -10.07 -26.72 -12.26
CA TYR A 159 -9.92 -25.27 -12.10
C TYR A 159 -9.66 -24.82 -10.65
N VAL A 160 -9.55 -25.79 -9.73
CA VAL A 160 -9.29 -25.59 -8.29
C VAL A 160 -8.03 -24.77 -7.98
N ASP A 161 -6.96 -24.92 -8.76
CA ASP A 161 -5.68 -24.21 -8.51
C ASP A 161 -5.77 -22.70 -8.79
N ARG A 162 -6.74 -22.29 -9.60
CA ARG A 162 -6.97 -20.88 -9.96
C ARG A 162 -7.93 -20.18 -9.00
N LEU A 163 -8.60 -20.93 -8.11
CA LEU A 163 -9.49 -20.37 -7.09
C LEU A 163 -8.66 -19.85 -5.94
N ARG A 164 -8.45 -18.54 -5.82
CA ARG A 164 -7.81 -17.96 -4.64
C ARG A 164 -8.89 -17.54 -3.63
N TRP A 165 -9.28 -18.46 -2.76
CA TRP A 165 -10.29 -18.26 -1.72
C TRP A 165 -9.69 -18.48 -0.32
N ASN A 166 -10.46 -18.20 0.73
CA ASN A 166 -10.00 -18.20 2.12
C ASN A 166 -9.92 -19.62 2.70
N LEU A 167 -8.98 -20.42 2.19
CA LEU A 167 -8.68 -21.77 2.68
C LEU A 167 -8.38 -21.82 4.18
N GLN A 168 -7.82 -20.75 4.78
CA GLN A 168 -7.57 -20.72 6.23
C GLN A 168 -8.87 -20.74 7.03
N ARG A 169 -9.87 -19.92 6.66
CA ARG A 169 -11.19 -19.93 7.31
C ARG A 169 -11.90 -21.26 7.10
N ALA A 170 -11.82 -21.80 5.88
CA ALA A 170 -12.40 -23.09 5.56
C ALA A 170 -11.82 -24.23 6.41
N TYR A 171 -10.49 -24.24 6.57
CA TYR A 171 -9.81 -25.18 7.45
C TYR A 171 -10.27 -25.05 8.90
N ILE A 172 -10.36 -23.83 9.43
CA ILE A 172 -10.83 -23.58 10.79
C ILE A 172 -12.28 -24.06 10.97
N ALA A 173 -13.14 -23.85 9.98
CA ALA A 173 -14.51 -24.35 10.03
C ALA A 173 -14.56 -25.89 10.00
N ALA A 174 -13.77 -26.53 9.13
CA ALA A 174 -13.66 -27.99 9.05
C ALA A 174 -13.16 -28.59 10.36
N MET A 175 -12.09 -28.02 10.92
CA MET A 175 -11.53 -28.38 12.22
C MET A 175 -12.59 -28.29 13.34
N LYS A 176 -13.32 -27.17 13.43
CA LYS A 176 -14.33 -26.96 14.49
C LYS A 176 -15.46 -28.00 14.45
N ARG A 177 -15.79 -28.53 13.26
CA ARG A 177 -16.78 -29.60 13.10
C ARG A 177 -16.18 -31.01 13.18
N GLY A 178 -14.85 -31.14 13.31
CA GLY A 178 -14.17 -32.44 13.35
C GLY A 178 -14.09 -33.13 11.99
N ASP A 179 -14.27 -32.39 10.89
CA ASP A 179 -14.25 -32.93 9.52
C ASP A 179 -12.82 -33.13 9.02
N LYS A 180 -12.24 -34.29 9.35
CA LYS A 180 -10.86 -34.63 9.02
C LYS A 180 -10.61 -34.66 7.52
N ASP A 181 -11.50 -35.31 6.76
CA ASP A 181 -11.33 -35.48 5.31
C ASP A 181 -11.30 -34.13 4.59
N LEU A 182 -12.19 -33.20 4.97
CA LEU A 182 -12.17 -31.85 4.41
C LEU A 182 -10.92 -31.07 4.86
N SER A 183 -10.49 -31.24 6.11
CA SER A 183 -9.29 -30.58 6.63
C SER A 183 -8.03 -31.00 5.86
N GLU A 184 -7.85 -32.30 5.64
CA GLU A 184 -6.73 -32.85 4.85
C GLU A 184 -6.79 -32.39 3.39
N ARG A 185 -7.98 -32.42 2.78
CA ARG A 185 -8.14 -31.92 1.41
C ARG A 185 -7.79 -30.44 1.27
N ILE A 186 -8.20 -29.60 2.23
CA ILE A 186 -7.84 -28.18 2.26
C ILE A 186 -6.33 -28.00 2.43
N TYR A 187 -5.71 -28.82 3.30
CA TYR A 187 -4.26 -28.83 3.48
C TYR A 187 -3.53 -29.12 2.17
N ASP A 188 -3.96 -30.13 1.41
CA ASP A 188 -3.35 -30.53 0.14
C ASP A 188 -3.53 -29.52 -1.00
N ILE A 189 -4.65 -28.77 -1.01
CA ILE A 189 -4.93 -27.76 -2.02
C ILE A 189 -4.10 -26.48 -1.77
N TYR A 190 -3.82 -26.16 -0.51
CA TYR A 190 -3.23 -24.87 -0.13
C TYR A 190 -1.90 -24.55 -0.84
N PRO A 191 -0.90 -25.45 -0.91
CA PRO A 191 0.35 -25.16 -1.60
C PRO A 191 0.17 -24.88 -3.10
N ARG A 192 -0.82 -25.49 -3.75
CA ARG A 192 -1.09 -25.32 -5.19
C ARG A 192 -1.57 -23.90 -5.50
N GLN A 193 -2.37 -23.32 -4.59
CA GLN A 193 -2.94 -21.98 -4.76
C GLN A 193 -2.00 -20.85 -4.26
N PHE A 194 -1.12 -21.15 -3.32
CA PHE A 194 -0.28 -20.17 -2.62
C PHE A 194 1.23 -20.32 -2.93
N ASN A 195 1.58 -20.76 -4.14
CA ASN A 195 2.96 -20.85 -4.64
C ASN A 195 3.87 -21.69 -3.72
N GLY A 196 3.42 -22.90 -3.34
CA GLY A 196 4.19 -23.83 -2.51
C GLY A 196 4.28 -23.45 -1.03
N LYS A 197 3.56 -22.42 -0.57
CA LYS A 197 3.45 -22.12 0.87
C LYS A 197 2.63 -23.21 1.55
N ASN A 198 3.04 -23.64 2.75
CA ASN A 198 2.24 -24.57 3.54
C ASN A 198 1.15 -23.84 4.35
N LEU A 199 0.04 -24.54 4.62
CA LEU A 199 -1.08 -24.01 5.38
C LEU A 199 -0.68 -23.70 6.83
N PHE A 200 0.21 -24.52 7.41
CA PHE A 200 0.74 -24.33 8.76
C PHE A 200 1.32 -22.92 8.96
N ALA A 201 2.19 -22.47 8.06
CA ALA A 201 2.75 -21.12 8.09
C ALA A 201 1.71 -20.03 7.83
N GLY A 202 0.71 -20.32 7.00
CA GLY A 202 -0.42 -19.43 6.76
C GLY A 202 -1.22 -19.16 8.04
N LEU A 203 -1.63 -20.22 8.74
CA LEU A 203 -2.37 -20.14 10.00
C LEU A 203 -1.55 -19.43 11.08
N ALA A 204 -0.25 -19.74 11.16
CA ALA A 204 0.66 -19.10 12.10
C ALA A 204 0.86 -17.60 11.83
N ALA A 205 0.95 -17.20 10.55
CA ALA A 205 1.03 -15.78 10.16
C ALA A 205 -0.24 -15.00 10.54
N SER A 206 -1.39 -15.66 10.54
CA SER A 206 -2.71 -15.09 10.85
C SER A 206 -3.09 -15.20 12.34
N GLY A 207 -2.27 -15.84 13.17
CA GLY A 207 -2.49 -15.94 14.62
C GLY A 207 -3.52 -17.00 15.05
N TYR A 208 -3.83 -17.99 14.21
CA TYR A 208 -4.83 -19.02 14.53
C TYR A 208 -4.23 -20.18 15.37
N LEU A 209 -4.04 -19.94 16.68
CA LEU A 209 -3.41 -20.89 17.61
C LEU A 209 -4.04 -22.28 17.61
N GLU A 210 -5.36 -22.37 17.76
CA GLU A 210 -6.05 -23.67 17.87
C GLU A 210 -5.96 -24.47 16.57
N ALA A 211 -5.98 -23.80 15.41
CA ALA A 211 -5.77 -24.44 14.12
C ALA A 211 -4.33 -24.93 13.94
N VAL A 212 -3.35 -24.18 14.46
CA VAL A 212 -1.94 -24.59 14.53
C VAL A 212 -1.78 -25.84 15.40
N LYS A 213 -2.35 -25.86 16.61
CA LYS A 213 -2.30 -27.03 17.50
C LYS A 213 -2.95 -28.26 16.86
N TYR A 214 -4.11 -28.08 16.23
CA TYR A 214 -4.82 -29.17 15.57
C TYR A 214 -4.01 -29.76 14.42
N LEU A 215 -3.43 -28.90 13.57
CA LEU A 215 -2.62 -29.33 12.42
C LEU A 215 -1.35 -30.07 12.89
N PHE A 216 -0.69 -29.56 13.93
CA PHE A 216 0.44 -30.24 14.58
C PHE A 216 0.04 -31.64 15.09
N ASN A 217 -1.05 -31.74 15.84
CA ASN A 217 -1.54 -33.01 16.39
C ASN A 217 -2.10 -33.98 15.33
N SER A 218 -2.34 -33.51 14.11
CA SER A 218 -2.82 -34.32 12.99
C SER A 218 -1.69 -34.94 12.17
N GLY A 219 -0.42 -34.79 12.60
CA GLY A 219 0.74 -35.39 11.94
C GLY A 219 1.43 -34.50 10.90
N HIS A 220 0.99 -33.24 10.77
CA HIS A 220 1.65 -32.23 9.93
C HIS A 220 2.74 -31.47 10.71
N ASP A 221 3.52 -32.20 11.52
CA ASP A 221 4.51 -31.70 12.48
C ASP A 221 5.97 -31.95 12.04
N ASP A 222 6.21 -32.03 10.73
CA ASP A 222 7.57 -32.12 10.20
C ASP A 222 8.37 -30.85 10.52
N GLU A 223 9.68 -31.03 10.70
CA GLU A 223 10.59 -29.98 11.18
C GLU A 223 10.58 -28.73 10.28
N GLU A 224 10.46 -28.90 8.97
CA GLU A 224 10.44 -27.79 8.01
C GLU A 224 9.11 -27.03 8.05
N ALA A 225 7.97 -27.73 8.18
CA ALA A 225 6.68 -27.10 8.35
C ALA A 225 6.58 -26.34 9.67
N VAL A 226 7.02 -26.94 10.78
CA VAL A 226 7.10 -26.30 12.10
C VAL A 226 8.02 -25.08 12.04
N GLY A 227 9.19 -25.19 11.41
CA GLY A 227 10.12 -24.07 11.26
C GLY A 227 9.54 -22.89 10.46
N LYS A 228 8.81 -23.18 9.36
CA LYS A 228 8.10 -22.17 8.57
C LYS A 228 6.95 -21.52 9.34
N ALA A 229 6.22 -22.30 10.14
CA ALA A 229 5.16 -21.81 11.01
C ALA A 229 5.72 -20.90 12.10
N PHE A 230 6.78 -21.33 12.77
CA PHE A 230 7.48 -20.56 13.80
C PHE A 230 7.97 -19.21 13.28
N LYS A 231 8.70 -19.23 12.16
CA LYS A 231 9.12 -18.00 11.45
C LYS A 231 7.94 -17.10 11.14
N SER A 232 6.80 -17.67 10.73
CA SER A 232 5.62 -16.91 10.33
C SER A 232 4.93 -16.25 11.51
N ALA A 233 4.79 -16.95 12.63
CA ALA A 233 4.30 -16.44 13.90
C ALA A 233 5.15 -15.27 14.43
N GLY A 234 6.47 -15.29 14.23
CA GLY A 234 7.35 -14.16 14.59
C GLY A 234 6.96 -12.83 13.90
N GLY A 235 6.30 -12.90 12.75
CA GLY A 235 5.78 -11.73 12.04
C GLY A 235 4.36 -11.32 12.46
N CYS A 236 3.69 -12.09 13.31
CA CYS A 236 2.31 -11.86 13.74
C CYS A 236 2.31 -11.20 15.12
N LYS A 237 1.59 -10.07 15.28
CA LYS A 237 1.50 -9.35 16.57
C LYS A 237 0.95 -10.23 17.70
N THR A 238 -0.01 -11.10 17.37
CA THR A 238 -0.63 -12.06 18.30
C THR A 238 0.07 -13.43 18.29
N GLY A 239 1.25 -13.53 17.68
CA GLY A 239 1.97 -14.78 17.48
C GLY A 239 2.63 -15.38 18.73
N VAL A 240 2.66 -14.66 19.86
CA VAL A 240 3.35 -15.09 21.10
C VAL A 240 2.90 -16.48 21.54
N ALA A 241 1.60 -16.72 21.68
CA ALA A 241 1.09 -18.02 22.13
C ALA A 241 1.42 -19.17 21.17
N ILE A 242 1.53 -18.87 19.86
CA ILE A 242 1.95 -19.87 18.86
C ILE A 242 3.44 -20.18 19.01
N LEU A 243 4.28 -19.16 19.26
CA LEU A 243 5.71 -19.36 19.47
C LEU A 243 5.96 -20.17 20.75
N GLU A 244 5.27 -19.86 21.84
CA GLU A 244 5.35 -20.63 23.10
C GLU A 244 4.96 -22.10 22.88
N PHE A 245 3.81 -22.34 22.23
CA PHE A 245 3.37 -23.70 21.90
C PHE A 245 4.42 -24.43 21.07
N LEU A 246 4.87 -23.86 19.96
CA LEU A 246 5.81 -24.51 19.04
C LEU A 246 7.18 -24.72 19.69
N LEU A 247 7.71 -23.78 20.48
CA LEU A 247 8.95 -24.00 21.26
C LEU A 247 8.80 -25.17 22.24
N GLY A 248 7.65 -25.26 22.91
CA GLY A 248 7.34 -26.35 23.84
C GLY A 248 7.33 -27.74 23.19
N THR A 249 7.15 -27.83 21.87
CA THR A 249 7.21 -29.12 21.14
C THR A 249 8.62 -29.68 20.99
N GLY A 250 9.66 -28.84 21.15
CA GLY A 250 11.05 -29.23 20.90
C GLY A 250 11.40 -29.47 19.43
N ARG A 251 10.51 -29.16 18.48
CA ARG A 251 10.68 -29.41 17.02
C ARG A 251 11.16 -28.18 16.25
N VAL A 252 11.42 -27.06 16.94
CA VAL A 252 11.84 -25.82 16.31
C VAL A 252 13.36 -25.79 16.19
N THR A 253 13.86 -25.60 14.97
CA THR A 253 15.31 -25.48 14.72
C THR A 253 15.86 -24.12 15.11
N GLN A 254 17.16 -24.05 15.42
CA GLN A 254 17.86 -22.79 15.68
C GLN A 254 17.68 -21.75 14.55
N ASN A 255 17.72 -22.21 13.30
CA ASN A 255 17.53 -21.35 12.13
C ASN A 255 16.10 -20.78 12.06
N ALA A 256 15.09 -21.52 12.51
CA ALA A 256 13.72 -21.02 12.61
C ALA A 256 13.58 -19.98 13.73
N ILE A 257 14.23 -20.19 14.88
CA ILE A 257 14.28 -19.22 15.99
C ILE A 257 14.89 -17.89 15.52
N ASP A 258 16.07 -17.96 14.91
CA ASP A 258 16.79 -16.79 14.40
C ASP A 258 15.96 -16.03 13.34
N LYS A 259 15.30 -16.74 12.43
CA LYS A 259 14.45 -16.13 11.39
C LYS A 259 13.16 -15.54 11.96
N ALA A 260 12.57 -16.16 12.98
CA ALA A 260 11.39 -15.62 13.66
C ALA A 260 11.74 -14.31 14.37
N PHE A 261 12.86 -14.30 15.11
CA PHE A 261 13.36 -13.10 15.78
C PHE A 261 13.69 -11.98 14.79
N GLN A 262 14.39 -12.30 13.70
CA GLN A 262 14.64 -11.35 12.61
C GLN A 262 13.34 -10.76 12.04
N LYS A 263 12.32 -11.60 11.79
CA LYS A 263 11.04 -11.15 11.24
C LYS A 263 10.27 -10.28 12.23
N ALA A 264 10.35 -10.58 13.52
CA ALA A 264 9.73 -9.78 14.58
C ALA A 264 10.37 -8.38 14.63
N CYS A 265 11.69 -8.28 14.66
CA CYS A 265 12.43 -7.01 14.70
C CYS A 265 12.20 -6.12 13.45
N ALA A 266 11.80 -6.72 12.33
CA ALA A 266 11.49 -5.99 11.10
C ALA A 266 10.11 -5.31 11.10
N ARG A 267 9.25 -5.53 12.11
CA ARG A 267 7.92 -4.89 12.24
C ARG A 267 7.89 -3.98 13.46
N GLN A 268 7.30 -2.79 13.33
CA GLN A 268 7.25 -1.79 14.41
C GLN A 268 6.41 -2.27 15.61
N GLU A 269 5.25 -2.86 15.34
CA GLU A 269 4.27 -3.23 16.36
C GLU A 269 4.50 -4.60 17.03
N ASN A 270 5.64 -5.26 16.78
CA ASN A 270 5.89 -6.63 17.25
C ASN A 270 6.81 -6.71 18.48
N MET A 271 6.88 -5.66 19.30
CA MET A 271 7.80 -5.63 20.46
C MET A 271 7.53 -6.73 21.50
N ASP A 272 6.28 -7.14 21.69
CA ASP A 272 5.95 -8.25 22.60
C ASP A 272 6.59 -9.57 22.14
N VAL A 273 6.52 -9.83 20.84
CA VAL A 273 7.14 -11.00 20.19
C VAL A 273 8.67 -10.93 20.26
N VAL A 274 9.25 -9.75 20.02
CA VAL A 274 10.70 -9.53 20.14
C VAL A 274 11.16 -9.83 21.57
N THR A 275 10.47 -9.26 22.56
CA THR A 275 10.80 -9.43 23.98
C THR A 275 10.70 -10.87 24.41
N GLN A 276 9.61 -11.55 24.03
CA GLN A 276 9.41 -12.97 24.32
C GLN A 276 10.52 -13.84 23.73
N LEU A 277 10.77 -13.74 22.43
CA LEU A 277 11.83 -14.52 21.77
C LEU A 277 13.22 -14.20 22.34
N TYR A 278 13.52 -12.95 22.65
CA TYR A 278 14.79 -12.55 23.26
C TYR A 278 14.96 -13.14 24.67
N ASN A 279 13.91 -13.16 25.47
CA ASN A 279 13.91 -13.69 26.84
C ASN A 279 14.09 -15.21 26.89
N THR A 280 13.76 -15.95 25.81
CA THR A 280 14.07 -17.39 25.74
C THR A 280 15.57 -17.68 25.83
N LYS A 281 16.43 -16.69 25.52
CA LYS A 281 17.89 -16.85 25.40
C LYS A 281 18.33 -17.92 24.40
N GLN A 282 17.43 -18.29 23.47
CA GLN A 282 17.71 -19.27 22.42
C GLN A 282 18.09 -18.63 21.09
N VAL A 283 18.02 -17.31 20.92
CA VAL A 283 18.42 -16.65 19.67
C VAL A 283 19.95 -16.66 19.57
N SER A 284 20.49 -17.11 18.44
CA SER A 284 21.94 -17.15 18.25
C SER A 284 22.52 -15.74 18.02
N GLN A 285 23.82 -15.56 18.28
CA GLN A 285 24.52 -14.30 17.96
C GLN A 285 24.42 -13.94 16.47
N GLN A 286 24.40 -14.94 15.59
CA GLN A 286 24.18 -14.74 14.15
C GLN A 286 22.75 -14.27 13.88
N GLY A 287 21.76 -14.84 14.56
CA GLY A 287 20.36 -14.44 14.52
C GLY A 287 20.16 -12.98 14.97
N ILE A 288 20.77 -12.60 16.09
CA ILE A 288 20.76 -11.22 16.61
C ILE A 288 21.34 -10.25 15.58
N ASN A 289 22.50 -10.58 15.00
CA ASN A 289 23.13 -9.76 13.96
C ASN A 289 22.24 -9.59 12.72
N ARG A 290 21.63 -10.68 12.23
CA ARG A 290 20.69 -10.64 11.11
C ARG A 290 19.41 -9.86 11.44
N ALA A 291 18.91 -9.97 12.67
CA ALA A 291 17.76 -9.23 13.14
C ALA A 291 18.04 -7.73 13.19
N PHE A 292 19.17 -7.34 13.79
CA PHE A 292 19.63 -5.96 13.83
C PHE A 292 19.73 -5.34 12.44
N ALA A 293 20.33 -6.04 11.48
CA ALA A 293 20.47 -5.58 10.10
C ALA A 293 19.13 -5.27 9.38
N THR A 294 18.01 -5.76 9.91
CA THR A 294 16.66 -5.57 9.34
C THR A 294 15.72 -4.77 10.23
N VAL A 295 16.21 -4.30 11.38
CA VAL A 295 15.42 -3.68 12.44
C VAL A 295 14.62 -2.50 11.91
N ASN A 296 13.38 -2.37 12.39
CA ASN A 296 12.51 -1.25 12.04
C ASN A 296 11.87 -0.55 13.25
N SER A 297 12.13 -1.07 14.46
CA SER A 297 11.67 -0.52 15.73
C SER A 297 12.87 0.02 16.50
N VAL A 298 12.77 1.25 17.00
CA VAL A 298 13.80 1.85 17.85
C VAL A 298 13.96 1.04 19.13
N ALA A 299 12.87 0.54 19.71
CA ALA A 299 12.91 -0.26 20.93
C ALA A 299 13.63 -1.60 20.72
N ALA A 300 13.38 -2.29 19.59
CA ALA A 300 14.11 -3.50 19.25
C ALA A 300 15.60 -3.24 18.99
N MET A 301 15.91 -2.11 18.33
CA MET A 301 17.30 -1.69 18.09
C MET A 301 18.02 -1.47 19.41
N ARG A 302 17.43 -0.71 20.34
CA ARG A 302 17.99 -0.44 21.68
C ARG A 302 18.21 -1.71 22.48
N LEU A 303 17.18 -2.57 22.54
CA LEU A 303 17.27 -3.86 23.23
C LEU A 303 18.49 -4.68 22.76
N MET A 304 18.71 -4.77 21.45
CA MET A 304 19.87 -5.51 20.93
C MET A 304 21.18 -4.74 21.09
N TYR A 305 21.21 -3.44 20.80
CA TYR A 305 22.44 -2.64 20.85
C TYR A 305 23.02 -2.53 22.26
N ASP A 306 22.16 -2.34 23.24
CA ASP A 306 22.58 -2.08 24.63
C ASP A 306 23.00 -3.37 25.36
N ASN A 307 22.53 -4.54 24.89
CA ASN A 307 22.77 -5.83 25.55
C ASN A 307 23.68 -6.79 24.77
N GLU A 308 23.92 -6.58 23.48
CA GLU A 308 24.60 -7.54 22.60
C GLU A 308 25.76 -6.91 21.82
N LYS A 309 26.74 -7.74 21.43
CA LYS A 309 27.82 -7.29 20.53
C LYS A 309 27.35 -7.35 19.07
N ILE A 310 26.97 -6.21 18.52
CA ILE A 310 26.52 -6.08 17.14
C ILE A 310 27.71 -5.92 16.19
N SER A 311 27.74 -6.71 15.12
CA SER A 311 28.79 -6.61 14.11
C SER A 311 28.64 -5.37 13.24
N ASP A 312 29.76 -4.83 12.76
CA ASP A 312 29.78 -3.68 11.83
C ASP A 312 28.93 -3.94 10.58
N GLY A 313 28.98 -5.15 10.02
CA GLY A 313 28.15 -5.53 8.88
C GLY A 313 26.65 -5.41 9.16
N SER A 314 26.22 -5.69 10.40
CA SER A 314 24.84 -5.52 10.84
C SER A 314 24.46 -4.04 11.00
N LEU A 315 25.35 -3.21 11.56
CA LEU A 315 25.15 -1.77 11.70
C LEU A 315 24.99 -1.11 10.32
N ILE A 316 25.88 -1.45 9.39
CA ILE A 316 25.83 -0.99 7.98
C ILE A 316 24.56 -1.48 7.30
N GLY A 317 24.20 -2.76 7.49
CA GLY A 317 22.97 -3.35 6.94
C GLY A 317 21.71 -2.64 7.42
N ALA A 318 21.61 -2.37 8.72
CA ALA A 318 20.52 -1.62 9.33
C ALA A 318 20.44 -0.20 8.76
N PHE A 319 21.56 0.51 8.68
CA PHE A 319 21.62 1.86 8.13
C PHE A 319 21.16 1.91 6.67
N LYS A 320 21.67 0.99 5.82
CA LYS A 320 21.27 0.87 4.42
C LYS A 320 19.78 0.55 4.28
N LYS A 321 19.26 -0.35 5.12
CA LYS A 321 17.84 -0.73 5.07
C LYS A 321 16.94 0.43 5.49
N SER A 322 17.29 1.14 6.56
CA SER A 322 16.59 2.32 7.04
C SER A 322 16.57 3.44 6.01
N THR A 323 17.68 3.70 5.30
CA THR A 323 17.72 4.73 4.25
C THR A 323 16.68 4.53 3.14
N ASN A 324 16.34 3.28 2.84
CA ASN A 324 15.36 2.93 1.80
C ASN A 324 13.92 2.85 2.32
N ARG A 325 13.69 3.06 3.63
CA ARG A 325 12.38 3.03 4.28
C ARG A 325 11.95 4.46 4.62
N GLY A 326 10.65 4.72 4.63
CA GLY A 326 10.07 5.95 5.16
C GLY A 326 9.51 5.73 6.56
N GLY A 327 9.46 6.78 7.39
CA GLY A 327 8.79 6.78 8.70
C GLY A 327 9.63 7.38 9.84
N GLY A 328 8.98 7.73 10.95
CA GLY A 328 9.61 8.39 12.11
C GLY A 328 10.71 7.55 12.78
N ASP A 329 10.44 6.28 13.09
CA ASP A 329 11.45 5.38 13.70
C ASP A 329 12.69 5.21 12.83
N THR A 330 12.52 5.25 11.51
CA THR A 330 13.63 5.15 10.56
C THR A 330 14.58 6.33 10.70
N ILE A 331 14.04 7.54 10.87
CA ILE A 331 14.85 8.75 11.11
C ILE A 331 15.65 8.60 12.41
N VAL A 332 15.00 8.16 13.50
CA VAL A 332 15.68 7.97 14.80
C VAL A 332 16.81 6.93 14.69
N ILE A 333 16.57 5.81 14.00
CA ILE A 333 17.59 4.77 13.75
C ILE A 333 18.77 5.35 12.94
N LEU A 334 18.48 6.09 11.86
CA LEU A 334 19.53 6.70 11.03
C LEU A 334 20.35 7.71 11.80
N LYS A 335 19.70 8.58 12.59
CA LYS A 335 20.39 9.55 13.45
C LYS A 335 21.33 8.86 14.44
N PHE A 336 20.85 7.81 15.08
CA PHE A 336 21.66 7.03 16.02
C PHE A 336 22.88 6.39 15.33
N LEU A 337 22.63 5.59 14.28
CA LEU A 337 23.67 4.85 13.59
C LEU A 337 24.65 5.76 12.82
N SER A 338 24.23 6.97 12.42
CA SER A 338 25.10 7.96 11.75
C SER A 338 26.29 8.45 12.59
N LYS A 339 26.30 8.16 13.90
CA LYS A 339 27.40 8.46 14.82
C LYS A 339 28.44 7.33 14.88
N GLU A 340 28.08 6.13 14.43
CA GLU A 340 28.96 4.97 14.46
C GLU A 340 30.09 5.09 13.43
N LYS A 341 31.31 4.73 13.85
CA LYS A 341 32.52 4.87 13.02
C LYS A 341 32.54 3.89 11.85
N CYS A 342 31.90 2.74 11.99
CA CYS A 342 31.85 1.71 10.95
C CYS A 342 30.96 2.08 9.75
N ILE A 343 30.10 3.10 9.88
CA ILE A 343 29.27 3.56 8.76
C ILE A 343 30.12 4.36 7.76
N PRO A 344 30.20 3.90 6.49
CA PRO A 344 31.02 4.57 5.48
C PRO A 344 30.51 5.97 5.11
N PRO A 345 31.40 6.94 4.82
CA PRO A 345 31.04 8.28 4.33
C PRO A 345 30.14 8.27 3.10
N GLU A 346 30.33 7.32 2.18
CA GLU A 346 29.54 7.17 0.96
C GLU A 346 28.07 6.87 1.29
N LEU A 347 27.85 6.04 2.31
CA LEU A 347 26.51 5.67 2.74
C LEU A 347 25.85 6.83 3.48
N ILE A 348 26.58 7.56 4.33
CA ILE A 348 26.08 8.79 4.99
C ILE A 348 25.68 9.84 3.94
N SER A 349 26.53 10.04 2.95
CA SER A 349 26.31 10.97 1.82
C SER A 349 25.07 10.57 1.01
N HIS A 350 24.94 9.30 0.66
CA HIS A 350 23.76 8.79 -0.03
C HIS A 350 22.47 9.00 0.79
N THR A 351 22.51 8.71 2.09
CA THR A 351 21.36 8.92 2.99
C THR A 351 21.01 10.38 3.15
N PHE A 352 22.00 11.27 3.20
CA PHE A 352 21.78 12.71 3.24
C PHE A 352 21.03 13.20 1.99
N VAL A 353 21.48 12.81 0.79
CA VAL A 353 20.79 13.15 -0.46
C VAL A 353 19.39 12.52 -0.50
N ALA A 354 19.22 11.30 -0.02
CA ALA A 354 17.90 10.66 0.08
C ALA A 354 16.96 11.42 1.04
N ALA A 355 17.47 11.90 2.18
CA ALA A 355 16.71 12.70 3.13
C ALA A 355 16.23 14.02 2.51
N VAL A 356 17.10 14.68 1.74
CA VAL A 356 16.76 15.89 0.95
C VAL A 356 15.69 15.58 -0.07
N LYS A 357 15.83 14.50 -0.85
CA LYS A 357 14.82 14.09 -1.84
C LYS A 357 13.46 13.80 -1.19
N ASN A 358 13.44 13.23 0.00
CA ASN A 358 12.23 12.87 0.74
C ASN A 358 11.74 13.96 1.71
N GLU A 359 12.33 15.17 1.68
CA GLU A 359 11.93 16.31 2.52
C GLU A 359 11.97 16.03 4.03
N GLN A 360 12.91 15.18 4.45
CA GLN A 360 13.08 14.77 5.85
C GLN A 360 13.91 15.79 6.63
N MET A 361 13.37 16.98 6.86
CA MET A 361 14.08 18.13 7.48
C MET A 361 14.81 17.78 8.78
N GLU A 362 14.18 16.98 9.64
CA GLU A 362 14.76 16.55 10.91
C GLU A 362 16.05 15.73 10.73
N LEU A 363 16.10 14.90 9.68
CA LEU A 363 17.26 14.08 9.35
C LEU A 363 18.34 14.91 8.62
N ILE A 364 17.92 15.82 7.73
CA ILE A 364 18.82 16.76 7.03
C ILE A 364 19.59 17.60 8.04
N ASP A 365 18.90 18.17 9.04
CA ASP A 365 19.52 19.01 10.07
C ASP A 365 20.55 18.24 10.91
N THR A 366 20.31 16.96 11.17
CA THR A 366 21.28 16.12 11.90
C THR A 366 22.46 15.71 11.02
N LEU A 367 22.21 15.34 9.77
CA LEU A 367 23.25 14.82 8.88
C LEU A 367 24.14 15.91 8.28
N ARG A 368 23.65 17.14 8.06
CA ARG A 368 24.46 18.24 7.48
C ARG A 368 25.69 18.57 8.33
N CYS A 369 25.58 18.43 9.65
CA CYS A 369 26.67 18.66 10.60
C CYS A 369 27.65 17.48 10.68
N ASN A 370 27.39 16.37 9.97
CA ASN A 370 28.26 15.22 9.94
C ASN A 370 29.41 15.48 8.96
N THR A 371 30.64 15.55 9.49
CA THR A 371 31.86 15.83 8.71
C THR A 371 32.15 14.77 7.64
N ARG A 372 31.49 13.61 7.70
CA ARG A 372 31.60 12.52 6.70
C ARG A 372 30.65 12.69 5.51
N VAL A 373 29.72 13.64 5.53
CA VAL A 373 28.98 14.00 4.31
C VAL A 373 30.00 14.57 3.32
N THR A 374 29.98 14.12 2.08
CA THR A 374 30.89 14.60 1.03
C THR A 374 30.44 15.95 0.47
N ASP A 375 31.38 16.73 -0.06
CA ASP A 375 31.06 18.02 -0.70
C ASP A 375 30.18 17.81 -1.95
N GLN A 376 30.36 16.68 -2.65
CA GLN A 376 29.49 16.31 -3.76
C GLN A 376 28.03 16.10 -3.31
N ALA A 377 27.81 15.41 -2.19
CA ALA A 377 26.46 15.22 -1.66
C ALA A 377 25.82 16.53 -1.19
N LEU A 378 26.61 17.47 -0.67
CA LEU A 378 26.16 18.82 -0.35
C LEU A 378 25.79 19.61 -1.62
N SER A 379 26.61 19.51 -2.67
CA SER A 379 26.32 20.09 -3.98
C SER A 379 25.01 19.57 -4.56
N ASP A 380 24.82 18.24 -4.56
CA ASP A 380 23.60 17.61 -5.05
C ASP A 380 22.37 18.07 -4.25
N ALA A 381 22.50 18.20 -2.92
CA ALA A 381 21.42 18.67 -2.06
C ALA A 381 21.03 20.14 -2.37
N ILE A 382 22.01 21.01 -2.59
CA ILE A 382 21.78 22.42 -2.95
C ILE A 382 21.11 22.52 -4.32
N GLU A 383 21.55 21.73 -5.30
CA GLU A 383 20.93 21.68 -6.63
C GLU A 383 19.47 21.21 -6.57
N ILE A 384 19.17 20.18 -5.76
CA ILE A 384 17.80 19.72 -5.52
C ILE A 384 16.95 20.82 -4.89
N ALA A 385 17.46 21.49 -3.84
CA ALA A 385 16.75 22.58 -3.18
C ALA A 385 16.46 23.75 -4.14
N ALA A 386 17.42 24.14 -4.97
CA ALA A 386 17.27 25.18 -5.97
C ALA A 386 16.25 24.83 -7.05
N THR A 387 16.28 23.59 -7.55
CA THR A 387 15.34 23.07 -8.56
C THR A 387 13.90 23.04 -8.03
N ARG A 388 13.71 22.81 -6.73
CA ARG A 388 12.40 22.79 -6.06
C ARG A 388 11.90 24.17 -5.64
N GLY A 389 12.78 25.17 -5.63
CA GLY A 389 12.46 26.48 -5.08
C GLY A 389 12.40 26.51 -3.54
N ASP A 390 13.07 25.58 -2.86
CA ASP A 390 13.06 25.52 -1.39
C ASP A 390 14.14 26.45 -0.79
N ALA A 391 13.77 27.72 -0.60
CA ALA A 391 14.63 28.73 -0.01
C ALA A 391 14.99 28.45 1.46
N VAL A 392 14.13 27.73 2.20
CA VAL A 392 14.37 27.40 3.62
C VAL A 392 15.45 26.33 3.72
N LEU A 393 15.32 25.26 2.94
CA LEU A 393 16.33 24.22 2.84
C LEU A 393 17.66 24.75 2.34
N LEU A 394 17.66 25.66 1.35
CA LEU A 394 18.88 26.25 0.83
C LEU A 394 19.63 27.07 1.90
N LYS A 395 18.93 27.80 2.76
CA LYS A 395 19.53 28.48 3.94
C LYS A 395 20.08 27.48 4.96
N LEU A 396 19.38 26.37 5.17
CA LEU A 396 19.83 25.31 6.09
C LEU A 396 21.11 24.62 5.57
N LEU A 397 21.23 24.42 4.26
CA LEU A 397 22.34 23.70 3.63
C LEU A 397 23.60 24.57 3.42
N TYR A 398 23.46 25.89 3.44
CA TYR A 398 24.56 26.77 3.10
C TYR A 398 25.68 26.75 4.14
N ASP A 399 26.86 26.30 3.73
CA ASP A 399 28.10 26.35 4.50
C ASP A 399 29.22 26.97 3.64
N HIS A 400 29.65 28.18 4.02
CA HIS A 400 30.67 28.95 3.33
C HIS A 400 32.04 28.24 3.21
N GLN A 401 32.35 27.25 4.06
CA GLN A 401 33.63 26.53 3.99
C GLN A 401 33.59 25.34 3.03
N ARG A 402 32.40 24.81 2.76
CA ARG A 402 32.22 23.54 2.04
C ARG A 402 31.56 23.71 0.68
N VAL A 403 30.76 24.76 0.51
CA VAL A 403 30.04 25.03 -0.73
C VAL A 403 30.90 25.89 -1.65
N SER A 404 31.30 25.33 -2.78
CA SER A 404 32.05 26.10 -3.79
C SER A 404 31.15 27.12 -4.49
N HIS A 405 31.75 28.20 -4.98
CA HIS A 405 31.02 29.24 -5.69
C HIS A 405 30.44 28.76 -7.04
N ASP A 406 31.05 27.75 -7.66
CA ASP A 406 30.51 27.10 -8.87
C ASP A 406 29.20 26.37 -8.59
N VAL A 407 29.09 25.71 -7.43
CA VAL A 407 27.83 25.09 -6.98
C VAL A 407 26.75 26.14 -6.79
N LEU A 408 27.07 27.27 -6.16
CA LEU A 408 26.13 28.39 -6.01
C LEU A 408 25.68 28.96 -7.36
N LEU A 409 26.60 29.11 -8.33
CA LEU A 409 26.25 29.56 -9.67
C LEU A 409 25.36 28.57 -10.41
N LYS A 410 25.63 27.26 -10.28
CA LYS A 410 24.79 26.21 -10.85
C LYS A 410 23.40 26.23 -10.23
N ALA A 411 23.31 26.29 -8.90
CA ALA A 411 22.06 26.40 -8.17
C ALA A 411 21.26 27.66 -8.56
N PHE A 412 21.94 28.81 -8.70
CA PHE A 412 21.32 30.05 -9.16
C PHE A 412 20.68 29.88 -10.54
N ARG A 413 21.42 29.25 -11.47
CA ARG A 413 20.92 28.96 -12.82
C ARG A 413 19.69 28.07 -12.78
N GLU A 414 19.70 27.00 -11.99
CA GLU A 414 18.55 26.09 -11.89
C GLU A 414 17.32 26.77 -11.26
N ALA A 415 17.49 27.52 -10.17
CA ALA A 415 16.41 28.26 -9.55
C ALA A 415 15.81 29.30 -10.52
N ALA A 416 16.64 30.06 -11.23
CA ALA A 416 16.20 31.05 -12.19
C ALA A 416 15.51 30.43 -13.41
N ARG A 417 16.02 29.29 -13.92
CA ARG A 417 15.43 28.53 -15.05
C ARG A 417 14.03 28.02 -14.71
N HIS A 418 13.79 27.63 -13.46
CA HIS A 418 12.50 27.17 -12.98
C HIS A 418 11.59 28.29 -12.45
N GLY A 419 12.01 29.56 -12.52
CA GLY A 419 11.21 30.70 -12.07
C GLY A 419 11.12 30.86 -10.54
N HIS A 420 11.98 30.18 -9.78
CA HIS A 420 12.05 30.28 -8.32
C HIS A 420 12.84 31.51 -7.88
N PHE A 421 12.27 32.70 -8.11
CA PHE A 421 12.95 33.97 -7.91
C PHE A 421 13.36 34.22 -6.45
N GLU A 422 12.54 33.86 -5.47
CA GLU A 422 12.90 34.02 -4.05
C GLU A 422 14.11 33.16 -3.64
N THR A 423 14.18 31.92 -4.14
CA THR A 423 15.34 31.04 -3.94
C THR A 423 16.58 31.59 -4.63
N ALA A 424 16.43 32.10 -5.87
CA ALA A 424 17.53 32.74 -6.58
C ALA A 424 18.03 34.03 -5.88
N LYS A 425 17.14 34.84 -5.29
CA LYS A 425 17.51 35.99 -4.45
C LYS A 425 18.33 35.56 -3.22
N VAL A 426 17.94 34.47 -2.55
CA VAL A 426 18.71 33.92 -1.44
C VAL A 426 20.10 33.48 -1.90
N ILE A 427 20.22 32.82 -3.06
CA ILE A 427 21.54 32.44 -3.60
C ILE A 427 22.40 33.67 -3.93
N VAL A 428 21.80 34.73 -4.50
CA VAL A 428 22.49 36.01 -4.73
C VAL A 428 23.00 36.62 -3.42
N SER A 429 22.24 36.52 -2.32
CA SER A 429 22.69 36.99 -1.02
C SER A 429 23.96 36.25 -0.55
N PHE A 430 24.06 34.95 -0.82
CA PHE A 430 25.25 34.15 -0.51
C PHE A 430 26.45 34.54 -1.38
N LEU A 431 26.23 34.75 -2.67
CA LEU A 431 27.25 35.21 -3.62
C LEU A 431 27.74 36.65 -3.36
N SER A 432 27.01 37.44 -2.58
CA SER A 432 27.32 38.84 -2.30
C SER A 432 28.17 39.04 -1.03
N VAL A 433 28.45 37.97 -0.28
CA VAL A 433 29.28 38.02 0.94
C VAL A 433 30.76 38.19 0.56
N ARG A 434 31.20 39.45 0.48
CA ARG A 434 32.53 39.86 -0.03
C ARG A 434 33.71 39.26 0.73
N GLN A 435 33.54 38.85 1.98
CA GLN A 435 34.59 38.25 2.79
C GLN A 435 34.97 36.84 2.31
N HIS A 436 34.06 36.15 1.60
CA HIS A 436 34.21 34.73 1.24
C HIS A 436 34.02 34.44 -0.24
N VAL A 437 33.39 35.33 -1.02
CA VAL A 437 33.10 35.10 -2.45
C VAL A 437 33.77 36.17 -3.32
N PRO A 438 34.61 35.79 -4.31
CA PRO A 438 35.15 36.73 -5.29
C PRO A 438 34.04 37.41 -6.10
N GLN A 439 34.21 38.71 -6.37
CA GLN A 439 33.20 39.51 -7.09
C GLN A 439 32.85 38.97 -8.48
N GLU A 440 33.77 38.22 -9.10
CA GLU A 440 33.60 37.58 -10.40
C GLU A 440 32.37 36.65 -10.43
N TYR A 441 32.05 35.97 -9.34
CA TYR A 441 30.89 35.08 -9.29
C TYR A 441 29.57 35.86 -9.27
N THR A 442 29.53 37.01 -8.60
CA THR A 442 28.38 37.93 -8.67
C THR A 442 28.22 38.49 -10.08
N HIS A 443 29.31 38.76 -10.79
CA HIS A 443 29.29 39.19 -12.20
C HIS A 443 28.76 38.10 -13.13
N LYS A 444 29.22 36.86 -12.97
CA LYS A 444 28.74 35.70 -13.72
C LYS A 444 27.24 35.47 -13.49
N ALA A 445 26.77 35.60 -12.24
CA ALA A 445 25.34 35.48 -11.92
C ALA A 445 24.50 36.56 -12.63
N PHE A 446 24.99 37.80 -12.73
CA PHE A 446 24.30 38.89 -13.42
C PHE A 446 24.14 38.61 -14.93
N VAL A 447 25.21 38.12 -15.57
CA VAL A 447 25.18 37.70 -16.98
C VAL A 447 24.22 36.52 -17.19
N VAL A 448 24.18 35.56 -16.26
CA VAL A 448 23.22 34.44 -16.31
C VAL A 448 21.77 34.94 -16.18
N ALA A 449 21.49 35.89 -15.29
CA ALA A 449 20.16 36.49 -15.16
C ALA A 449 19.70 37.19 -16.45
N ALA A 450 20.60 37.95 -17.09
CA ALA A 450 20.36 38.60 -18.37
C ALA A 450 20.03 37.57 -19.47
N ARG A 451 20.81 36.49 -19.56
CA ARG A 451 20.59 35.39 -20.52
C ARG A 451 19.23 34.70 -20.31
N LEU A 452 18.86 34.47 -19.06
CA LEU A 452 17.60 33.79 -18.72
C LEU A 452 16.38 34.70 -18.80
N GLY A 453 16.55 36.00 -19.05
CA GLY A 453 15.41 36.91 -19.21
C GLY A 453 14.80 37.37 -17.88
N THR A 454 15.50 37.25 -16.74
CA THR A 454 14.91 37.40 -15.41
C THR A 454 15.02 38.82 -14.84
N MET A 455 14.17 39.73 -15.35
CA MET A 455 14.10 41.14 -14.91
C MET A 455 14.09 41.33 -13.37
N PRO A 456 13.22 40.65 -12.59
CA PRO A 456 13.17 40.87 -11.14
C PRO A 456 14.47 40.54 -10.41
N LEU A 457 15.23 39.55 -10.90
CA LEU A 457 16.52 39.19 -10.31
C LEU A 457 17.59 40.23 -10.64
N MET A 458 17.59 40.73 -11.87
CA MET A 458 18.53 41.78 -12.28
C MET A 458 18.32 43.08 -11.49
N GLU A 459 17.06 43.48 -11.28
CA GLU A 459 16.71 44.65 -10.46
C GLU A 459 17.18 44.47 -9.02
N THR A 460 16.86 43.33 -8.36
CA THR A 460 17.32 43.04 -7.00
C THR A 460 18.85 43.01 -6.88
N MET A 461 19.57 42.52 -7.89
CA MET A 461 21.04 42.54 -7.90
C MET A 461 21.62 43.96 -8.02
N CYS A 462 20.89 44.90 -8.63
CA CYS A 462 21.30 46.29 -8.74
C CYS A 462 21.01 47.10 -7.46
N GLU A 463 19.86 46.84 -6.82
CA GLU A 463 19.47 47.48 -5.55
C GLU A 463 20.45 47.18 -4.40
N ASN A 464 20.99 45.96 -4.36
CA ASN A 464 21.87 45.51 -3.28
C ASN A 464 23.35 45.93 -3.44
N ARG A 465 23.68 46.78 -4.42
CA ARG A 465 25.07 47.08 -4.79
C ARG A 465 25.44 48.54 -4.54
N THR A 466 26.54 48.76 -3.81
CA THR A 466 27.09 50.10 -3.52
C THR A 466 28.12 50.59 -4.53
N ALA A 467 28.67 49.70 -5.37
CA ALA A 467 29.66 50.01 -6.40
C ALA A 467 29.10 49.72 -7.79
N GLY A 468 29.50 50.52 -8.78
CA GLY A 468 29.14 50.32 -10.20
C GLY A 468 29.64 48.99 -10.77
N TRP A 469 28.91 48.45 -11.75
CA TRP A 469 29.24 47.22 -12.46
C TRP A 469 30.42 47.46 -13.42
N PRO A 470 31.37 46.51 -13.54
CA PRO A 470 32.41 46.63 -14.56
C PRO A 470 31.79 46.67 -15.96
N LEU A 471 32.31 47.55 -16.83
CA LEU A 471 31.78 47.73 -18.19
C LEU A 471 31.81 46.42 -19.01
N GLU A 472 32.84 45.59 -18.82
CA GLU A 472 32.94 44.27 -19.47
C GLU A 472 31.77 43.34 -19.10
N VAL A 473 31.28 43.42 -17.86
CA VAL A 473 30.15 42.61 -17.38
C VAL A 473 28.84 43.11 -17.99
N LEU A 474 28.67 44.42 -18.08
CA LEU A 474 27.49 45.03 -18.70
C LEU A 474 27.43 44.73 -20.20
N LYS A 475 28.58 44.77 -20.89
CA LYS A 475 28.69 44.37 -22.30
C LYS A 475 28.35 42.89 -22.49
N ALA A 476 28.94 42.00 -21.70
CA ALA A 476 28.64 40.57 -21.76
C ALA A 476 27.16 40.27 -21.46
N ALA A 477 26.54 41.00 -20.52
CA ALA A 477 25.12 40.88 -20.22
C ALA A 477 24.23 41.35 -21.39
N LEU A 478 24.62 42.43 -22.08
CA LEU A 478 23.92 42.96 -23.25
C LEU A 478 23.95 41.95 -24.42
N ASP A 479 25.12 41.35 -24.67
CA ASP A 479 25.31 40.37 -25.74
C ASP A 479 24.43 39.11 -25.56
N VAL A 480 24.23 38.68 -24.30
CA VAL A 480 23.42 37.48 -24.00
C VAL A 480 21.93 37.77 -23.78
N ALA A 481 21.50 39.03 -23.70
CA ALA A 481 20.11 39.41 -23.44
C ALA A 481 19.14 39.07 -24.60
N ALA A 482 19.66 38.56 -25.72
CA ALA A 482 18.94 37.89 -26.81
C ALA A 482 17.64 38.60 -27.28
N GLY A 483 17.63 39.93 -27.32
CA GLY A 483 16.50 40.72 -27.80
C GLY A 483 15.39 41.01 -26.78
N ASN A 484 15.59 40.69 -25.50
CA ASN A 484 14.68 41.13 -24.44
C ASN A 484 14.84 42.64 -24.21
N SER A 485 13.98 43.43 -24.87
CA SER A 485 14.06 44.91 -24.88
C SER A 485 14.00 45.52 -23.47
N LYS A 486 13.30 44.90 -22.52
CA LYS A 486 13.24 45.36 -21.14
C LYS A 486 14.58 45.23 -20.43
N ILE A 487 15.27 44.10 -20.60
CA ILE A 487 16.60 43.86 -20.02
C ILE A 487 17.65 44.75 -20.68
N VAL A 488 17.60 44.88 -22.02
CA VAL A 488 18.48 45.78 -22.76
C VAL A 488 18.33 47.22 -22.24
N ASN A 489 17.10 47.70 -22.08
CA ASN A 489 16.83 49.03 -21.54
C ASN A 489 17.34 49.20 -20.10
N LEU A 490 17.19 48.18 -19.25
CA LEU A 490 17.73 48.19 -17.89
C LEU A 490 19.26 48.31 -17.89
N ILE A 491 19.95 47.50 -18.69
CA ILE A 491 21.41 47.52 -18.81
C ILE A 491 21.88 48.88 -19.34
N CYS A 492 21.25 49.42 -20.39
CA CYS A 492 21.58 50.73 -20.94
C CYS A 492 21.37 51.86 -19.92
N LYS A 493 20.31 51.78 -19.10
CA LYS A 493 20.07 52.72 -18.00
C LYS A 493 21.20 52.65 -16.97
N ILE A 494 21.61 51.46 -16.54
CA ILE A 494 22.72 51.26 -15.59
C ILE A 494 24.04 51.82 -16.13
N VAL A 495 24.35 51.59 -17.41
CA VAL A 495 25.55 52.15 -18.07
C VAL A 495 25.50 53.67 -18.03
N SER A 496 24.35 54.26 -18.40
CA SER A 496 24.15 55.71 -18.42
C SER A 496 24.37 56.30 -17.02
N ASP A 497 23.66 55.78 -16.01
CA ASP A 497 23.74 56.26 -14.63
C ASP A 497 25.17 56.17 -14.05
N GLN A 498 25.94 55.14 -14.41
CA GLN A 498 27.35 54.98 -13.97
C GLN A 498 28.33 55.93 -14.67
N VAL A 499 28.11 56.23 -15.95
CA VAL A 499 28.96 57.16 -16.70
C VAL A 499 28.69 58.60 -16.26
N PHE A 500 27.42 58.98 -16.08
CA PHE A 500 27.04 60.32 -15.63
C PHE A 500 27.44 60.60 -14.18
N SER A 501 27.34 59.62 -13.27
CA SER A 501 27.78 59.79 -11.87
C SER A 501 29.30 59.94 -11.71
N LYS A 502 30.11 59.26 -12.55
CA LYS A 502 31.57 59.47 -12.60
C LYS A 502 31.99 60.85 -13.12
N HIS A 503 31.16 61.50 -13.95
CA HIS A 503 31.41 62.87 -14.43
C HIS A 503 31.01 63.97 -13.45
N LEU A 504 30.24 63.65 -12.40
CA LEU A 504 29.82 64.58 -11.35
C LEU A 504 30.71 64.52 -10.09
N THR A 505 31.64 63.56 -10.02
CA THR A 505 32.51 63.31 -8.86
C THR A 505 34.01 63.49 -9.16
N ASN A 506 34.35 63.84 -10.40
CA ASN A 506 35.65 64.40 -10.81
C ASN A 506 35.48 65.91 -10.97
#